data_AF-A0A943SCQ1-F1
#
_entry.id   AF-A0A943SCQ1-F1
#
_cell.length_a   1.000
_cell.length_b   1.000
_cell.length_c   1.000
_cell.angle_alpha   90.00
_cell.angle_beta   90.00
_cell.angle_gamma   90.00
#
_symmetry.space_group_name_H-M   'P 1'
#
loop_
_entity.id
_entity.type
_entity.pdbx_description
1 polymer ?
#
loop_
_entity_poly.entity_id
_entity_poly.type
_entity_poly.pdbx_seq_one_letter_code
_entity_poly.pdbx_strand_id
1 'polypeptide(L)'
;MRAGGWKCNNCGRTNTSATGTCACGWTKEQSYENKIEEDKRSEQASTTTLVTENANLEILKKYKELLDMGAINQEEFDKKKNEILGAGNTDITDEVETTEKEIQKEEKLPPTSWTCYNCGKENDLDRKSCKFCGAIKEAVPVYGKVNRLQKRDSNLADWKCPKCGAVNKCYIGLCKCGTYKSEGTIIEN
;
A
#
# COMPACT_ATOMS: atom_id res chain seq x y z
N MET A 1 11.91 38.66 4.91
CA MET A 1 11.86 37.85 3.67
C MET A 1 11.07 38.64 2.64
N ARG A 2 11.72 39.25 1.63
CA ARG A 2 11.05 40.09 0.61
C ARG A 2 10.62 39.23 -0.59
N ALA A 3 9.55 39.67 -1.26
CA ALA A 3 8.58 38.88 -2.01
C ALA A 3 9.08 38.22 -3.33
N GLY A 4 8.82 36.91 -3.41
CA GLY A 4 8.18 36.21 -4.53
C GLY A 4 8.87 36.22 -5.89
N GLY A 5 9.66 35.19 -6.20
CA GLY A 5 10.04 34.84 -7.58
C GLY A 5 8.97 33.99 -8.27
N TRP A 6 9.15 33.69 -9.56
CA TRP A 6 8.31 32.74 -10.31
C TRP A 6 9.17 31.66 -10.99
N LYS A 7 8.67 30.43 -11.04
CA LYS A 7 9.30 29.31 -11.74
C LYS A 7 8.72 29.21 -13.15
N CYS A 8 9.58 29.16 -14.17
CA CYS A 8 9.17 28.95 -15.55
C CYS A 8 8.75 27.49 -15.75
N ASN A 9 7.54 27.24 -16.25
CA ASN A 9 7.01 25.89 -16.48
C ASN A 9 7.55 25.25 -17.77
N ASN A 10 8.12 26.05 -18.68
CA ASN A 10 8.81 25.52 -19.86
C ASN A 10 10.21 24.96 -19.54
N CYS A 11 11.07 25.73 -18.84
CA CYS A 11 12.46 25.33 -18.60
C CYS A 11 12.83 25.08 -17.13
N GLY A 12 11.90 25.27 -16.19
CA GLY A 12 12.11 25.04 -14.76
C GLY A 12 12.93 26.12 -14.02
N ARG A 13 13.49 27.12 -14.72
CA ARG A 13 14.29 28.19 -14.12
C ARG A 13 13.45 29.07 -13.18
N THR A 14 14.03 29.47 -12.04
CA THR A 14 13.42 30.44 -11.13
C THR A 14 13.88 31.85 -11.47
N ASN A 15 12.93 32.74 -11.72
CA ASN A 15 13.11 34.14 -12.02
C ASN A 15 12.69 35.01 -10.83
N THR A 16 13.23 36.22 -10.73
CA THR A 16 12.84 37.18 -9.69
C THR A 16 11.44 37.76 -9.96
N SER A 17 10.80 38.37 -8.96
CA SER A 17 9.50 39.06 -9.12
C SER A 17 9.52 40.13 -10.20
N ALA A 18 10.66 40.82 -10.37
CA ALA A 18 10.84 41.90 -11.33
C ALA A 18 11.04 41.42 -12.77
N THR A 19 11.33 40.14 -12.97
CA THR A 19 11.62 39.58 -14.29
C THR A 19 10.33 39.19 -15.00
N GLY A 20 9.99 39.86 -16.12
CA GLY A 20 8.80 39.52 -16.93
C GLY A 20 9.01 38.36 -17.91
N THR A 21 10.26 38.14 -18.35
CA THR A 21 10.61 37.12 -19.35
C THR A 21 11.75 36.25 -18.84
N CYS A 22 11.55 34.93 -18.87
CA CYS A 22 12.59 33.96 -18.54
C CYS A 22 13.71 34.00 -19.58
N ALA A 23 14.92 33.65 -19.17
CA ALA A 23 16.06 33.51 -20.08
C ALA A 23 15.85 32.50 -21.22
N CYS A 24 14.90 31.55 -21.08
CA CYS A 24 14.53 30.63 -22.15
C CYS A 24 13.58 31.26 -23.20
N GLY A 25 13.34 32.58 -23.13
CA GLY A 25 12.51 33.32 -24.08
C GLY A 25 11.02 33.36 -23.76
N TRP A 26 10.56 32.65 -22.72
CA TRP A 26 9.15 32.60 -22.35
C TRP A 26 8.78 33.70 -21.36
N THR A 27 7.66 34.38 -21.61
CA THR A 27 7.11 35.33 -20.64
C THR A 27 6.51 34.59 -19.43
N LYS A 28 6.32 35.35 -18.35
CA LYS A 28 5.66 34.87 -17.14
C LYS A 28 4.24 34.39 -17.43
N GLU A 29 3.52 35.09 -18.30
CA GLU A 29 2.16 34.75 -18.74
C GLU A 29 2.14 33.43 -19.52
N GLN A 30 2.97 33.29 -20.55
CA GLN A 30 3.10 32.07 -21.35
C GLN A 30 3.45 30.86 -20.49
N SER A 31 4.30 31.06 -19.49
CA SER A 31 4.64 30.03 -18.52
C SER A 31 3.44 29.55 -17.72
N TYR A 32 2.55 30.45 -17.26
CA TYR A 32 1.37 30.04 -16.50
C TYR A 32 0.31 29.40 -17.38
N GLU A 33 0.11 29.89 -18.61
CA GLU A 33 -0.83 29.32 -19.58
C GLU A 33 -0.49 27.87 -19.90
N ASN A 34 0.77 27.59 -20.21
CA ASN A 34 1.24 26.23 -20.48
C ASN A 34 1.00 25.28 -19.29
N LYS A 35 1.20 25.75 -18.05
CA LYS A 35 0.91 24.94 -16.87
C LYS A 35 -0.58 24.57 -16.79
N ILE A 36 -1.48 25.52 -17.08
CA ILE A 36 -2.93 25.26 -17.10
C ILE A 36 -3.28 24.23 -18.18
N GLU A 37 -2.63 24.31 -19.35
CA GLU A 37 -2.82 23.34 -20.43
C GLU A 37 -2.29 21.95 -20.08
N GLU A 38 -1.11 21.86 -19.46
CA GLU A 38 -0.53 20.61 -18.97
C GLU A 38 -1.39 19.98 -17.88
N ASP A 39 -1.85 20.78 -16.91
CA ASP A 39 -2.74 20.32 -15.85
C ASP A 39 -4.04 19.74 -16.46
N LYS A 40 -4.68 20.44 -17.40
CA LYS A 40 -5.88 19.94 -18.12
C LYS A 40 -5.61 18.67 -18.92
N ARG A 41 -4.47 18.59 -19.60
CA ARG A 41 -4.10 17.40 -20.40
C ARG A 41 -3.81 16.20 -19.50
N SER A 42 -3.21 16.44 -18.33
CA SER A 42 -2.94 15.40 -17.32
C SER A 42 -4.22 14.89 -16.66
N GLU A 43 -5.19 15.77 -16.40
CA GLU A 43 -6.51 15.42 -15.90
C GLU A 43 -7.31 14.62 -16.94
N GLN A 44 -7.28 15.03 -18.21
CA GLN A 44 -7.91 14.29 -19.30
C GLN A 44 -7.26 12.92 -19.52
N ALA A 45 -5.93 12.84 -19.52
CA ALA A 45 -5.21 11.57 -19.64
C ALA A 45 -5.54 10.62 -18.48
N SER A 46 -5.52 11.13 -17.24
CA SER A 46 -5.87 10.33 -16.06
C SER A 46 -7.32 9.85 -16.08
N THR A 47 -8.25 10.70 -16.53
CA THR A 47 -9.67 10.33 -16.67
C THR A 47 -9.87 9.27 -17.75
N THR A 48 -9.23 9.42 -18.90
CA THR A 48 -9.30 8.42 -19.98
C THR A 48 -8.74 7.07 -19.54
N THR A 49 -7.58 7.04 -18.86
CA THR A 49 -7.00 5.81 -18.33
C THR A 49 -7.93 5.11 -17.34
N LEU A 50 -8.51 5.83 -16.38
CA LEU A 50 -9.43 5.26 -15.39
C LEU A 50 -10.72 4.71 -16.03
N VAL A 51 -11.24 5.37 -17.08
CA VAL A 51 -12.40 4.88 -17.83
C VAL A 51 -12.06 3.59 -18.58
N THR A 52 -10.90 3.51 -19.23
CA THR A 52 -10.43 2.32 -19.94
C THR A 52 -10.15 1.16 -18.97
N GLU A 53 -9.51 1.41 -17.83
CA GLU A 53 -9.25 0.39 -16.80
C GLU A 53 -10.55 -0.19 -16.22
N ASN A 54 -11.54 0.66 -15.91
CA ASN A 54 -12.84 0.20 -15.42
C ASN A 54 -13.58 -0.65 -16.47
N ALA A 55 -13.55 -0.26 -17.75
CA ALA A 55 -14.14 -1.05 -18.83
C ALA A 55 -13.44 -2.42 -18.97
N ASN A 56 -12.11 -2.45 -18.88
CA ASN A 56 -11.32 -3.68 -18.90
C ASN A 56 -11.67 -4.62 -17.74
N LEU A 57 -11.85 -4.07 -16.52
CA LEU A 57 -12.27 -4.85 -15.35
C LEU A 57 -13.68 -5.43 -15.51
N GLU A 58 -14.62 -4.68 -16.10
CA GLU A 58 -15.96 -5.19 -16.40
C GLU A 58 -15.92 -6.36 -17.39
N ILE A 59 -15.06 -6.28 -18.40
CA ILE A 59 -14.88 -7.38 -19.35
C ILE A 59 -14.36 -8.62 -18.62
N LEU A 60 -13.33 -8.50 -17.78
CA LEU A 60 -12.78 -9.64 -17.03
C LEU A 60 -13.81 -10.32 -16.12
N LYS A 61 -14.71 -9.55 -15.49
CA LYS A 61 -15.81 -10.12 -14.68
C LYS A 61 -16.73 -11.01 -15.52
N LYS A 62 -17.12 -10.56 -16.72
CA LYS A 62 -17.96 -11.35 -17.63
C LYS A 62 -17.26 -12.63 -18.09
N TYR A 63 -15.96 -12.56 -18.40
CA TYR A 63 -15.18 -13.75 -18.75
C TYR A 63 -15.07 -14.73 -17.58
N LYS A 64 -14.94 -14.22 -16.35
CA LYS A 64 -14.93 -15.08 -15.16
C LYS A 64 -16.26 -15.80 -14.94
N GLU A 65 -17.39 -15.12 -15.17
CA GLU A 65 -18.72 -15.75 -15.11
C GLU A 65 -18.87 -16.86 -16.17
N LEU A 66 -18.36 -16.64 -17.38
CA LEU A 66 -18.36 -17.68 -18.43
C LEU A 66 -17.53 -18.91 -18.02
N LEU A 67 -16.40 -18.70 -17.35
CA LEU A 67 -15.56 -19.77 -16.82
C LEU A 67 -16.28 -20.53 -15.70
N ASP A 68 -16.90 -19.80 -14.76
CA ASP A 68 -17.64 -20.39 -13.64
C ASP A 68 -18.89 -21.16 -14.13
N MET A 69 -19.48 -20.76 -15.26
CA MET A 69 -20.56 -21.49 -15.94
C MET A 69 -20.07 -22.64 -16.83
N GLY A 70 -18.75 -22.83 -16.98
CA GLY A 70 -18.16 -23.85 -17.85
C GLY A 70 -18.37 -23.59 -19.35
N ALA A 71 -18.75 -22.37 -19.74
CA ALA A 71 -18.90 -21.98 -21.14
C ALA A 71 -17.54 -21.73 -21.83
N ILE A 72 -16.50 -21.44 -21.05
CA ILE A 72 -15.10 -21.35 -21.48
C ILE A 72 -14.22 -22.15 -20.51
N ASN A 73 -12.99 -22.46 -20.93
CA ASN A 73 -12.00 -23.10 -20.07
C ASN A 73 -11.01 -22.08 -19.46
N GLN A 74 -10.16 -22.55 -18.55
CA GLN A 74 -9.19 -21.72 -17.83
C GLN A 74 -8.17 -21.06 -18.79
N GLU A 75 -7.72 -21.79 -19.82
CA GLU A 75 -6.77 -21.31 -20.84
C GLU A 75 -7.35 -20.13 -21.65
N GLU A 76 -8.61 -20.23 -22.06
CA GLU A 76 -9.34 -19.19 -22.79
C GLU A 76 -9.55 -17.94 -21.94
N PHE A 77 -9.83 -18.12 -20.65
CA PHE A 77 -9.93 -17.02 -19.69
C PHE A 77 -8.57 -16.31 -19.51
N ASP A 78 -7.50 -17.07 -19.30
CA ASP A 78 -6.16 -16.51 -19.06
C ASP A 78 -5.61 -15.80 -20.29
N LYS A 79 -5.84 -16.34 -21.49
CA LYS A 79 -5.51 -15.66 -22.74
C LYS A 79 -6.18 -14.30 -22.83
N LYS A 80 -7.49 -14.23 -22.52
CA LYS A 80 -8.23 -12.95 -22.55
C LYS A 80 -7.78 -11.99 -21.47
N LYS A 81 -7.46 -12.50 -20.29
CA LYS A 81 -6.92 -11.71 -19.18
C LYS A 81 -5.59 -11.05 -19.54
N ASN A 82 -4.69 -11.80 -20.19
CA ASN A 82 -3.40 -11.31 -20.62
C ASN A 82 -3.51 -10.28 -21.76
N GLU A 83 -4.42 -10.50 -22.71
CA GLU A 83 -4.74 -9.51 -23.76
C GLU A 83 -5.25 -8.18 -23.19
N ILE A 84 -6.11 -8.22 -22.17
CA ILE A 84 -6.76 -7.03 -21.59
C ILE A 84 -5.81 -6.26 -20.67
N LEU A 85 -4.97 -6.96 -19.91
CA LEU A 85 -4.05 -6.35 -18.94
C LEU A 85 -2.68 -5.99 -19.54
N GLY A 86 -2.43 -6.34 -20.80
CA GLY A 86 -1.22 -5.92 -21.52
C GLY A 86 0.08 -6.49 -20.93
N ALA A 87 0.03 -7.62 -20.23
CA ALA A 87 1.20 -8.26 -19.65
C ALA A 87 1.78 -9.30 -20.61
N GLY A 88 2.47 -8.82 -21.65
CA GLY A 88 3.55 -9.58 -22.27
C GLY A 88 4.84 -9.25 -21.54
N ASN A 89 5.42 -10.25 -20.86
CA ASN A 89 6.76 -10.29 -20.26
C ASN A 89 6.88 -10.02 -18.75
N THR A 90 6.49 -11.00 -17.93
CA THR A 90 7.40 -11.65 -16.97
C THR A 90 6.94 -13.09 -16.78
N ASP A 91 7.85 -14.04 -17.02
CA ASP A 91 7.74 -15.44 -16.59
C ASP A 91 7.24 -15.53 -15.14
N ILE A 92 6.01 -15.98 -14.96
CA ILE A 92 5.59 -16.81 -13.83
C ILE A 92 4.64 -17.85 -14.43
N THR A 93 5.22 -18.99 -14.80
CA THR A 93 4.51 -20.25 -14.84
C THR A 93 4.01 -20.54 -13.41
N ASP A 94 2.71 -20.45 -13.20
CA ASP A 94 2.04 -21.21 -12.14
C ASP A 94 0.94 -22.01 -12.83
N GLU A 95 1.36 -23.16 -13.37
CA GLU A 95 0.47 -24.29 -13.60
C GLU A 95 -0.04 -24.74 -12.24
N VAL A 96 -1.35 -24.60 -12.03
CA VAL A 96 -2.06 -25.51 -11.15
C VAL A 96 -2.59 -26.62 -12.03
N GLU A 97 -1.91 -27.75 -12.06
CA GLU A 97 -2.64 -29.01 -12.24
C GLU A 97 -2.15 -30.06 -11.25
N THR A 98 -3.13 -30.51 -10.49
CA THR A 98 -3.15 -31.69 -9.65
C THR A 98 -2.60 -32.90 -10.37
N THR A 99 -1.63 -33.60 -9.77
CA THR A 99 -1.64 -35.08 -9.74
C THR A 99 -0.59 -35.61 -8.76
N GLU A 100 -1.04 -36.58 -7.97
CA GLU A 100 -0.26 -37.32 -7.00
C GLU A 100 0.85 -38.14 -7.69
N LYS A 101 2.11 -37.97 -7.28
CA LYS A 101 3.06 -39.02 -6.82
C LYS A 101 4.52 -38.54 -6.84
N GLU A 102 5.17 -38.80 -5.70
CA GLU A 102 6.62 -38.96 -5.48
C GLU A 102 7.52 -37.72 -5.61
N ILE A 103 7.63 -36.98 -4.50
CA ILE A 103 8.57 -35.86 -4.31
C ILE A 103 9.88 -36.38 -3.73
N GLN A 104 10.97 -36.20 -4.49
CA GLN A 104 12.33 -36.20 -3.95
C GLN A 104 12.57 -34.88 -3.19
N LYS A 105 13.01 -35.02 -1.94
CA LYS A 105 13.19 -33.99 -0.92
C LYS A 105 14.35 -33.05 -1.27
N GLU A 106 14.06 -31.84 -1.76
CA GLU A 106 15.02 -30.72 -1.71
C GLU A 106 14.97 -30.09 -0.31
N GLU A 107 16.06 -30.26 0.43
CA GLU A 107 16.16 -29.88 1.84
C GLU A 107 16.30 -28.35 1.99
N LYS A 108 15.17 -27.64 1.91
CA LYS A 108 15.08 -26.25 2.35
C LYS A 108 15.40 -26.21 3.84
N LEU A 109 16.55 -25.64 4.19
CA LEU A 109 16.94 -25.39 5.58
C LEU A 109 15.78 -24.70 6.30
N PRO A 110 15.41 -25.12 7.53
CA PRO A 110 14.31 -24.50 8.25
C PRO A 110 14.60 -23.01 8.46
N PRO A 111 13.61 -22.13 8.26
CA PRO A 111 13.80 -20.68 8.36
C PRO A 111 14.28 -20.32 9.76
N THR A 112 15.38 -19.59 9.94
CA THR A 112 15.98 -19.29 11.25
C THR A 112 15.33 -18.12 12.00
N SER A 113 14.43 -17.39 11.33
CA SER A 113 13.67 -16.26 11.91
C SER A 113 12.26 -16.17 11.32
N TRP A 114 11.38 -15.38 11.95
CA TRP A 114 10.04 -15.08 11.44
C TRP A 114 9.72 -13.59 11.45
N THR A 115 9.08 -13.12 10.38
CA THR A 115 8.64 -11.73 10.25
C THR A 115 7.25 -11.57 10.84
N CYS A 116 7.09 -10.59 11.73
CA CYS A 116 5.81 -10.32 12.36
C CYS A 116 4.77 -9.84 11.34
N TYR A 117 3.65 -10.56 11.25
CA TYR A 117 2.53 -10.19 10.36
C TYR A 117 1.92 -8.82 10.71
N ASN A 118 1.98 -8.42 11.98
CA ASN A 118 1.33 -7.18 12.45
C ASN A 118 2.21 -5.94 12.25
N CYS A 119 3.52 -6.04 12.44
CA CYS A 119 4.42 -4.88 12.41
C CYS A 119 5.65 -5.02 11.50
N GLY A 120 5.77 -6.12 10.77
CA GLY A 120 6.85 -6.37 9.81
C GLY A 120 8.24 -6.56 10.42
N LYS A 121 8.37 -6.64 11.75
CA LYS A 121 9.66 -6.81 12.41
C LYS A 121 10.07 -8.27 12.49
N GLU A 122 11.34 -8.53 12.24
CA GLU A 122 11.95 -9.86 12.37
C GLU A 122 12.12 -10.27 13.84
N ASN A 123 11.83 -11.54 14.11
CA ASN A 123 11.91 -12.17 15.41
C ASN A 123 12.62 -13.52 15.30
N ASP A 124 13.21 -13.95 16.41
CA ASP A 124 13.87 -15.25 16.53
C ASP A 124 12.84 -16.39 16.38
N LEU A 125 13.27 -17.49 15.77
CA LEU A 125 12.44 -18.66 15.46
C LEU A 125 11.61 -19.19 16.65
N ASP A 126 12.23 -19.17 17.82
CA ASP A 126 11.73 -19.71 19.10
C ASP A 126 10.74 -18.77 19.81
N ARG A 127 10.70 -17.49 19.42
CA ARG A 127 9.75 -16.54 20.00
C ARG A 127 8.32 -16.83 19.55
N LYS A 128 7.45 -17.06 20.53
CA LYS A 128 6.01 -17.22 20.33
C LYS A 128 5.27 -15.91 20.05
N SER A 129 5.89 -14.77 20.35
CA SER A 129 5.32 -13.43 20.11
C SER A 129 6.36 -12.41 19.66
N CYS A 130 5.90 -11.40 18.91
CA CYS A 130 6.76 -10.36 18.36
C CYS A 130 7.35 -9.52 19.47
N LYS A 131 8.68 -9.35 19.47
CA LYS A 131 9.41 -8.57 20.49
C LYS A 131 9.05 -7.09 20.52
N PHE A 132 8.42 -6.57 19.46
CA PHE A 132 8.06 -5.15 19.34
C PHE A 132 6.59 -4.86 19.59
N CYS A 133 5.67 -5.67 19.04
CA CYS A 133 4.24 -5.41 19.12
C CYS A 133 3.44 -6.46 19.89
N GLY A 134 4.06 -7.56 20.33
CA GLY A 134 3.41 -8.62 21.08
C GLY A 134 2.52 -9.56 20.26
N ALA A 135 2.40 -9.38 18.94
CA ALA A 135 1.61 -10.26 18.08
C ALA A 135 2.13 -11.71 18.12
N ILE A 136 1.24 -12.70 18.23
CA ILE A 136 1.59 -14.12 18.38
C ILE A 136 1.94 -14.71 17.01
N LYS A 137 3.04 -15.48 16.92
CA LYS A 137 3.57 -16.05 15.68
C LYS A 137 2.54 -16.86 14.88
N GLU A 138 1.69 -17.62 15.57
CA GLU A 138 0.70 -18.54 15.00
C GLU A 138 -0.72 -17.96 14.90
N ALA A 139 -0.90 -16.65 15.15
CA ALA A 139 -2.20 -16.03 15.01
C ALA A 139 -2.59 -16.00 13.51
N VAL A 140 -3.54 -16.84 13.13
CA VAL A 140 -4.19 -16.80 11.82
C VAL A 140 -4.83 -15.41 11.65
N PRO A 141 -4.64 -14.71 10.51
CA PRO A 141 -5.45 -13.56 10.20
C PRO A 141 -6.90 -14.06 10.12
N VAL A 142 -7.75 -13.66 11.06
CA VAL A 142 -9.19 -13.79 10.88
C VAL A 142 -9.55 -12.87 9.72
N TYR A 143 -9.51 -13.42 8.51
CA TYR A 143 -9.99 -12.75 7.30
C TYR A 143 -11.45 -12.38 7.56
N GLY A 144 -11.70 -11.07 7.62
CA GLY A 144 -13.02 -10.56 8.00
C GLY A 144 -13.06 -9.07 8.31
N LYS A 145 -11.95 -8.43 8.70
CA LYS A 145 -11.81 -6.96 8.73
C LYS A 145 -10.35 -6.52 8.56
N VAL A 146 -9.84 -6.55 7.34
CA VAL A 146 -8.67 -5.74 6.96
C VAL A 146 -9.13 -4.62 6.03
N ASN A 147 -9.52 -3.49 6.63
CA ASN A 147 -9.23 -2.15 6.12
C ASN A 147 -9.81 -1.10 7.07
N ARG A 148 -8.97 -0.66 8.00
CA ARG A 148 -8.88 0.73 8.44
C ARG A 148 -7.38 0.92 8.70
N LEU A 149 -6.65 1.76 7.97
CA LEU A 149 -6.78 3.21 8.08
C LEU A 149 -7.65 3.54 9.31
N GLN A 150 -7.15 3.23 10.51
CA GLN A 150 -7.74 3.85 11.70
C GLN A 150 -7.44 5.34 11.55
N LYS A 151 -8.38 6.04 10.89
CA LYS A 151 -8.93 7.25 11.43
C LYS A 151 -8.84 7.11 12.94
N ARG A 152 -7.97 7.95 13.52
CA ARG A 152 -7.90 8.29 14.93
C ARG A 152 -9.22 7.94 15.61
N ASP A 153 -9.27 6.83 16.32
CA ASP A 153 -10.27 6.68 17.36
C ASP A 153 -9.78 7.59 18.48
N SER A 154 -10.22 8.85 18.41
CA SER A 154 -9.99 9.87 19.44
C SER A 154 -10.54 9.47 20.82
N ASN A 155 -11.20 8.32 20.91
CA ASN A 155 -11.83 7.73 22.09
C ASN A 155 -11.10 6.51 22.64
N LEU A 156 -9.92 6.14 22.12
CA LEU A 156 -9.10 5.14 22.80
C LEU A 156 -8.47 5.82 24.02
N ALA A 157 -8.94 5.43 25.21
CA ALA A 157 -8.53 5.97 26.50
C ALA A 157 -7.03 5.73 26.79
N ASP A 158 -6.38 6.73 27.38
CA ASP A 158 -5.00 6.63 27.90
C ASP A 158 -4.97 5.58 29.01
N TRP A 159 -3.80 5.08 29.40
CA TRP A 159 -3.71 4.03 30.43
C TRP A 159 -2.62 4.29 31.46
N LYS A 160 -2.90 3.99 32.72
CA LYS A 160 -1.97 4.15 33.83
C LYS A 160 -1.22 2.84 34.08
N CYS A 161 0.10 2.92 34.08
CA CYS A 161 0.96 1.79 34.44
C CYS A 161 0.81 1.47 35.94
N PRO A 162 0.56 0.21 36.32
CA PRO A 162 0.41 -0.19 37.73
C PRO A 162 1.77 -0.23 38.45
N LYS A 163 2.86 -0.43 37.70
CA LYS A 163 4.21 -0.59 38.24
C LYS A 163 4.88 0.74 38.56
N CYS A 164 4.78 1.73 37.67
CA CYS A 164 5.45 3.02 37.85
C CYS A 164 4.50 4.23 37.90
N GLY A 165 3.19 4.01 37.76
CA GLY A 165 2.19 5.08 37.80
C GLY A 165 2.14 5.99 36.57
N ALA A 166 3.03 5.79 35.58
CA ALA A 166 3.07 6.62 34.38
C ALA A 166 1.78 6.47 33.55
N VAL A 167 1.26 7.60 33.07
CA VAL A 167 0.16 7.63 32.10
C VAL A 167 0.74 7.53 30.70
N ASN A 168 0.37 6.47 29.99
CA ASN A 168 0.81 6.20 28.63
C ASN A 168 -0.34 6.48 27.67
N LYS A 169 0.00 6.94 26.46
CA LYS A 169 -0.99 7.15 25.41
C LYS A 169 -1.63 5.83 24.99
N CYS A 170 -2.88 5.90 24.56
CA CYS A 170 -3.66 4.74 24.21
C CYS A 170 -3.04 3.82 23.13
N TYR A 171 -2.22 4.38 22.24
CA TYR A 171 -1.49 3.64 21.20
C TYR A 171 -0.14 3.05 21.67
N ILE A 172 0.30 3.36 22.88
CA ILE A 172 1.55 2.83 23.45
C ILE A 172 1.26 1.49 24.14
N GLY A 173 1.78 0.39 23.62
CA GLY A 173 1.54 -0.96 24.15
C GLY A 173 2.45 -1.38 25.33
N LEU A 174 3.53 -0.64 25.58
CA LEU A 174 4.55 -0.97 26.59
C LEU A 174 4.99 0.31 27.32
N CYS A 175 4.90 0.32 28.65
CA CYS A 175 5.41 1.43 29.45
C CYS A 175 6.94 1.45 29.46
N LYS A 176 7.54 2.63 29.65
CA LYS A 176 9.00 2.81 29.79
C LYS A 176 9.64 1.92 30.87
N CYS A 177 8.87 1.51 31.89
CA CYS A 177 9.33 0.61 32.96
C CYS A 177 9.25 -0.90 32.62
N GLY A 178 8.84 -1.24 31.40
CA GLY A 178 8.72 -2.61 30.87
C GLY A 178 7.37 -3.29 31.12
N THR A 179 6.39 -2.62 31.73
CA THR A 179 5.05 -3.19 31.97
C THR A 179 4.15 -3.03 30.75
N TYR A 180 3.44 -4.09 30.38
CA TYR A 180 2.52 -4.11 29.23
C TYR A 180 1.21 -3.38 29.52
N LYS A 181 0.59 -2.81 28.47
CA LYS A 181 -0.73 -2.15 28.56
C LYS A 181 -1.82 -3.06 29.12
N SER A 182 -1.77 -4.36 28.81
CA SER A 182 -2.71 -5.36 29.32
C SER A 182 -2.71 -5.51 30.84
N GLU A 183 -1.63 -5.07 31.50
CA GLU A 183 -1.52 -5.08 32.96
C GLU A 183 -1.97 -3.75 33.58
N GLY A 184 -2.22 -2.71 32.79
CA GLY A 184 -2.56 -1.37 33.28
C GLY A 184 -4.03 -1.02 33.26
N THR A 185 -4.37 0.03 33.99
CA THR A 185 -5.74 0.52 34.11
C THR A 185 -6.02 1.54 33.02
N ILE A 186 -7.11 1.36 32.27
CA ILE A 186 -7.58 2.33 31.29
C ILE A 186 -8.13 3.56 32.02
N ILE A 187 -7.72 4.74 31.59
CA ILE A 187 -8.16 6.04 32.10
C ILE A 187 -9.22 6.55 31.12
N GLU A 188 -10.48 6.32 31.44
CA GLU A 188 -11.59 6.94 30.72
C GLU A 188 -11.50 8.46 30.89
N ASN A 189 -11.50 9.19 29.77
CA ASN A 189 -11.55 10.65 29.77
C ASN A 189 -12.99 11.13 29.99
#